data_AF-A0A926CIS7-F1
#
_entry.id   AF-A0A926CIS7-F1
#
_cell.length_a   1.000
_cell.length_b   1.000
_cell.length_c   1.000
_cell.angle_alpha   90.00
_cell.angle_beta   90.00
_cell.angle_gamma   90.00
#
_symmetry.space_group_name_H-M   'P 1'
#
loop_
_entity.id
_entity.type
_entity.pdbx_description
1 polymer ?
#
loop_
_entity_poly.entity_id
_entity_poly.type
_entity_poly.pdbx_seq_one_letter_code
_entity_poly.pdbx_strand_id
1 'polypeptide(L)'
;MTTDAVELQRISTSASLGLTAYRSWAQQARRERRFNIARLFDALSAAKMARAEAAFRQLGETGTTARNVERALSGLEPEALATGPVTGTSLLARELLGRARLALAQSRDLRASEIGDLYVCTSCGNLQEGKLNCVCPICGTVPEAHKPFRAIEAMGVLGPHAITHFLEHSEDALRKLAHHMDEGLLEQRIQADEPSFKELVGHLVDMDAVFRERAWLLLETNHPDLPPAHPPKLDAAVVYRTRPIEQTLDRFHASRKQTLSLLRGLTSAAWHRKGFHELYGEIDLIHQGNWVINHERAHLIELAQMRHDLLAAIPHDPADELDASVMDEIVEGE
;
A
#
# COMPACT_ATOMS: atom_id res chain seq x y z
N MET A 1 -6.06 41.29 16.14
CA MET A 1 -5.07 40.35 15.58
C MET A 1 -4.27 41.08 14.52
N THR A 2 -2.94 40.92 14.48
CA THR A 2 -2.13 41.42 13.36
C THR A 2 -2.53 40.71 12.06
N THR A 3 -2.36 41.35 10.91
CA THR A 3 -2.63 40.74 9.60
C THR A 3 -1.89 39.41 9.44
N ASP A 4 -0.69 39.31 10.01
CA ASP A 4 0.13 38.08 10.02
C ASP A 4 -0.49 36.94 10.84
N ALA A 5 -1.12 37.23 11.99
CA ALA A 5 -1.73 36.19 12.82
C ALA A 5 -3.01 35.61 12.17
N VAL A 6 -3.80 36.45 11.50
CA VAL A 6 -4.98 36.00 10.74
C VAL A 6 -4.56 35.10 9.58
N GLU A 7 -3.48 35.46 8.89
CA GLU A 7 -2.93 34.66 7.80
C GLU A 7 -2.38 33.32 8.28
N LEU A 8 -1.64 33.30 9.40
CA LEU A 8 -1.14 32.05 9.99
C LEU A 8 -2.28 31.13 10.46
N GLN A 9 -3.36 31.67 11.02
CA GLN A 9 -4.55 30.88 11.36
C GLN A 9 -5.21 30.29 10.12
N ARG A 10 -5.38 31.09 9.06
CA ARG A 10 -5.91 30.62 7.77
C ARG A 10 -5.06 29.48 7.19
N ILE A 11 -3.74 29.61 7.24
CA ILE A 11 -2.79 28.58 6.81
C ILE A 11 -2.95 27.32 7.65
N SER A 12 -2.97 27.44 8.99
CA SER A 12 -3.12 26.30 9.90
C SER A 12 -4.40 25.50 9.63
N THR A 13 -5.55 26.18 9.51
CA THR A 13 -6.85 25.55 9.26
C THR A 13 -6.90 24.88 7.90
N SER A 14 -6.51 25.59 6.83
CA SER A 14 -6.51 25.01 5.47
C SER A 14 -5.52 23.85 5.36
N ALA A 15 -4.34 23.96 5.99
CA ALA A 15 -3.35 22.90 5.97
C ALA A 15 -3.82 21.65 6.72
N SER A 16 -4.46 21.81 7.88
CA SER A 16 -5.00 20.69 8.67
C SER A 16 -6.10 19.93 7.92
N LEU A 17 -7.03 20.64 7.27
CA LEU A 17 -8.03 20.00 6.41
C LEU A 17 -7.38 19.33 5.18
N GLY A 18 -6.38 19.99 4.59
CA GLY A 18 -5.63 19.46 3.45
C GLY A 18 -4.87 18.17 3.76
N LEU A 19 -4.31 18.06 4.97
CA LEU A 19 -3.66 16.85 5.46
C LEU A 19 -4.60 15.65 5.35
N THR A 20 -5.83 15.79 5.88
CA THR A 20 -6.85 14.74 5.84
C THR A 20 -7.23 14.37 4.42
N ALA A 21 -7.51 15.37 3.57
CA ALA A 21 -7.87 15.14 2.18
C ALA A 21 -6.79 14.34 1.43
N TYR A 22 -5.53 14.79 1.49
CA TYR A 22 -4.45 14.10 0.81
C TYR A 22 -4.17 12.71 1.37
N ARG A 23 -4.29 12.50 2.68
CA ARG A 23 -4.14 11.17 3.29
C ARG A 23 -5.22 10.20 2.79
N SER A 24 -6.48 10.65 2.74
CA SER A 24 -7.59 9.85 2.22
C SER A 24 -7.41 9.52 0.74
N TRP A 25 -6.96 10.50 -0.06
CA TRP A 25 -6.69 10.26 -1.49
C TRP A 25 -5.49 9.34 -1.71
N ALA A 26 -4.46 9.42 -0.86
CA ALA A 26 -3.34 8.49 -0.92
C ALA A 26 -3.79 7.04 -0.63
N GLN A 27 -4.72 6.84 0.31
CA GLN A 27 -5.32 5.52 0.57
C GLN A 27 -6.13 5.03 -0.62
N GLN A 28 -6.95 5.88 -1.22
CA GLN A 28 -7.74 5.53 -2.40
C GLN A 28 -6.83 5.17 -3.59
N ALA A 29 -5.81 5.98 -3.87
CA ALA A 29 -4.84 5.71 -4.93
C ALA A 29 -4.10 4.37 -4.73
N ARG A 30 -3.80 3.97 -3.48
CA ARG A 30 -3.24 2.65 -3.17
C ARG A 30 -4.22 1.52 -3.50
N ARG A 31 -5.49 1.66 -3.15
CA ARG A 31 -6.54 0.66 -3.48
C ARG A 31 -6.63 0.45 -5.00
N GLU A 32 -6.49 1.53 -5.76
CA GLU A 32 -6.47 1.52 -7.23
C GLU A 32 -5.10 1.11 -7.83
N ARG A 33 -4.14 0.65 -7.01
CA ARG A 33 -2.79 0.25 -7.42
C ARG A 33 -2.01 1.35 -8.17
N ARG A 34 -2.29 2.63 -7.86
CA ARG A 34 -1.58 3.82 -8.35
C ARG A 34 -0.52 4.27 -7.35
N PHE A 35 0.53 3.47 -7.19
CA PHE A 35 1.54 3.66 -6.14
C PHE A 35 2.32 4.97 -6.25
N ASN A 36 2.63 5.44 -7.46
CA ASN A 36 3.35 6.70 -7.65
C ASN A 36 2.47 7.93 -7.37
N ILE A 37 1.18 7.84 -7.70
CA ILE A 37 0.22 8.89 -7.34
C ILE A 37 -0.07 8.86 -5.83
N ALA A 38 -0.17 7.68 -5.22
CA ALA A 38 -0.32 7.54 -3.78
C ALA A 38 0.85 8.18 -3.01
N ARG A 39 2.10 7.89 -3.39
CA ARG A 39 3.26 8.51 -2.72
C ARG A 39 3.31 10.03 -2.93
N LEU A 40 2.86 10.54 -4.08
CA LEU A 40 2.70 11.97 -4.31
C LEU A 40 1.70 12.56 -3.31
N PHE A 41 0.54 11.92 -3.12
CA PHE A 41 -0.44 12.36 -2.12
C PHE A 41 0.09 12.25 -0.69
N ASP A 42 0.85 11.23 -0.33
CA ASP A 42 1.48 11.15 1.00
C ASP A 42 2.50 12.28 1.20
N ALA A 43 3.30 12.61 0.19
CA ALA A 43 4.22 13.73 0.24
C ALA A 43 3.45 15.06 0.42
N LEU A 44 2.34 15.26 -0.29
CA LEU A 44 1.49 16.43 -0.12
C LEU A 44 0.82 16.48 1.26
N SER A 45 0.41 15.32 1.78
CA SER A 45 -0.14 15.15 3.13
C SER A 45 0.88 15.58 4.20
N ALA A 46 2.12 15.09 4.10
CA ALA A 46 3.20 15.48 5.01
C ALA A 46 3.59 16.95 4.87
N ALA A 47 3.56 17.51 3.65
CA ALA A 47 3.80 18.93 3.42
C ALA A 47 2.73 19.79 4.11
N LYS A 48 1.47 19.35 4.10
CA LYS A 48 0.37 20.01 4.80
C LYS A 48 0.51 19.93 6.31
N MET A 49 0.89 18.78 6.85
CA MET A 49 1.20 18.61 8.28
C MET A 49 2.28 19.59 8.74
N ALA A 50 3.43 19.60 8.06
CA ALA A 50 4.55 20.47 8.43
C ALA A 50 4.17 21.96 8.36
N ARG A 51 3.34 22.37 7.39
CA ARG A 51 2.84 23.75 7.28
C ARG A 51 1.89 24.12 8.41
N ALA A 52 0.96 23.22 8.76
CA ALA A 52 0.05 23.43 9.89
C ALA A 52 0.85 23.61 11.19
N GLU A 53 1.78 22.70 11.46
CA GLU A 53 2.65 22.75 12.64
C GLU A 53 3.56 23.98 12.67
N ALA A 54 4.09 24.40 11.52
CA ALA A 54 4.91 25.61 11.43
C ALA A 54 4.09 26.86 11.73
N ALA A 55 2.90 26.99 11.14
CA ALA A 55 2.01 28.13 11.41
C ALA A 55 1.57 28.15 12.88
N PHE A 56 1.24 26.98 13.44
CA PHE A 56 0.88 26.82 14.84
C PHE A 56 2.02 27.24 15.78
N ARG A 57 3.26 26.85 15.49
CA ARG A 57 4.45 27.30 16.24
C ARG A 57 4.66 28.81 16.12
N GLN A 58 4.52 29.39 14.93
CA GLN A 58 4.71 30.82 14.70
C GLN A 58 3.64 31.69 15.38
N LEU A 59 2.42 31.17 15.53
CA LEU A 59 1.37 31.79 16.35
C LEU A 59 1.70 31.76 17.85
N GLY A 60 2.80 31.11 18.26
CA GLY A 60 3.15 30.92 19.66
C GLY A 60 2.23 29.91 20.35
N GLU A 61 1.53 29.08 19.59
CA GLU A 61 0.55 28.15 20.14
C GLU A 61 1.20 26.94 20.80
N THR A 62 2.45 26.65 20.45
CA THR A 62 3.30 25.63 21.08
C THR A 62 4.14 26.26 22.21
N GLY A 63 3.82 25.93 23.45
CA GLY A 63 4.57 26.31 24.65
C GLY A 63 5.25 25.13 25.35
N THR A 64 5.55 25.28 26.64
CA THR A 64 6.02 24.18 27.49
C THR A 64 4.93 23.10 27.64
N THR A 65 5.31 21.87 27.96
CA THR A 65 4.34 20.77 28.17
C THR A 65 3.25 21.15 29.16
N ALA A 66 3.60 21.80 30.28
CA ALA A 66 2.62 22.28 31.27
C ALA A 66 1.61 23.27 30.66
N ARG A 67 2.10 24.30 29.96
CA ARG A 67 1.25 25.29 29.27
C ARG A 67 0.41 24.67 28.16
N ASN A 68 0.92 23.67 27.46
CA ASN A 68 0.18 22.96 26.41
C ASN A 68 -0.97 22.13 27.01
N VAL A 69 -0.75 21.48 28.16
CA VAL A 69 -1.80 20.73 28.89
C VAL A 69 -2.90 21.66 29.37
N GLU A 70 -2.57 22.80 29.99
CA GLU A 70 -3.56 23.81 30.41
C GLU A 70 -4.38 24.33 29.23
N ARG A 71 -3.73 24.56 28.09
CA ARG A 71 -4.40 24.98 26.85
C ARG A 71 -5.28 23.90 26.24
N ALA A 72 -4.85 22.64 26.26
CA ALA A 72 -5.66 21.52 25.81
C ALA A 72 -6.94 21.37 26.65
N LEU A 73 -6.84 21.54 27.97
CA LEU A 73 -7.98 21.46 28.89
C LEU A 73 -8.94 22.65 28.79
N SER A 74 -8.47 23.80 28.29
CA SER A 74 -9.27 25.01 28.10
C SER A 74 -9.77 25.21 26.66
N GLY A 75 -9.48 24.26 25.77
CA GLY A 75 -9.93 24.30 24.38
C GLY A 75 -11.46 24.19 24.29
N LEU A 76 -12.07 25.03 23.46
CA LEU A 76 -13.48 24.92 23.07
C LEU A 76 -13.59 24.23 21.71
N GLU A 77 -14.62 23.42 21.54
CA GLU A 77 -14.97 22.84 20.23
C GLU A 77 -15.41 23.95 19.26
N PRO A 78 -14.88 24.00 18.03
CA PRO A 78 -15.25 25.03 17.07
C PRO A 78 -16.69 24.84 16.57
N GLU A 79 -17.51 25.90 16.70
CA GLU A 79 -18.95 25.88 16.37
C GLU A 79 -19.25 25.98 14.86
N ALA A 80 -18.31 26.46 14.04
CA ALA A 80 -18.46 26.50 12.58
C ALA A 80 -17.11 26.60 11.83
N LEU A 81 -17.00 25.88 10.70
CA LEU A 81 -15.88 25.97 9.75
C LEU A 81 -16.41 26.35 8.36
N ALA A 82 -16.05 27.54 7.87
CA ALA A 82 -16.26 27.89 6.46
C ALA A 82 -15.19 27.20 5.61
N THR A 83 -15.59 26.29 4.70
CA THR A 83 -14.64 25.54 3.87
C THR A 83 -14.68 26.02 2.41
N GLY A 84 -13.59 26.68 1.98
CA GLY A 84 -13.21 26.78 0.57
C GLY A 84 -12.39 25.56 0.13
N PRO A 85 -11.76 25.58 -1.07
CA PRO A 85 -10.92 24.49 -1.56
C PRO A 85 -9.82 24.14 -0.55
N VAL A 86 -9.98 22.99 0.09
CA VAL A 86 -9.22 22.53 1.26
C VAL A 86 -7.71 22.38 0.96
N THR A 87 -7.33 22.16 -0.29
CA THR A 87 -6.02 21.60 -0.63
C THR A 87 -5.01 22.55 -1.26
N GLY A 88 -5.28 23.86 -1.31
CA GLY A 88 -4.46 24.88 -1.99
C GLY A 88 -2.96 24.53 -2.14
N THR A 89 -2.48 24.37 -3.37
CA THR A 89 -1.21 23.72 -3.69
C THR A 89 -0.10 24.70 -4.11
N SER A 90 1.16 24.34 -3.85
CA SER A 90 2.30 25.03 -4.45
C SER A 90 2.36 24.81 -5.97
N LEU A 91 3.15 25.62 -6.68
CA LEU A 91 3.36 25.47 -8.12
C LEU A 91 3.87 24.07 -8.51
N LEU A 92 4.90 23.57 -7.81
CA LEU A 92 5.42 22.22 -8.06
C LEU A 92 4.37 21.14 -7.80
N ALA A 93 3.62 21.23 -6.71
CA ALA A 93 2.55 20.27 -6.42
C ALA A 93 1.47 20.28 -7.51
N ARG A 94 1.10 21.46 -8.02
CA ARG A 94 0.16 21.60 -9.13
C ARG A 94 0.69 20.98 -10.42
N GLU A 95 1.97 21.17 -10.71
CA GLU A 95 2.63 20.56 -11.87
C GLU A 95 2.63 19.03 -11.78
N LEU A 96 3.09 18.47 -10.65
CA LEU A 96 3.13 17.02 -10.41
C LEU A 96 1.73 16.38 -10.47
N LEU A 97 0.72 17.02 -9.88
CA LEU A 97 -0.67 16.59 -10.00
C LEU A 97 -1.20 16.71 -11.43
N GLY A 98 -0.70 17.69 -12.20
CA GLY A 98 -0.96 17.81 -13.63
C GLY A 98 -0.42 16.61 -14.41
N ARG A 99 0.82 16.18 -14.13
CA ARG A 99 1.42 14.96 -14.70
C ARG A 99 0.62 13.71 -14.30
N ALA A 100 0.25 13.59 -13.02
CA ALA A 100 -0.59 12.49 -12.53
C ALA A 100 -1.94 12.41 -13.26
N ARG A 101 -2.59 13.56 -13.46
CA ARG A 101 -3.86 13.64 -14.20
C ARG A 101 -3.73 13.16 -15.64
N LEU A 102 -2.63 13.52 -16.32
CA LEU A 102 -2.36 13.06 -17.69
C LEU A 102 -2.13 11.54 -17.75
N ALA A 103 -1.40 10.98 -16.78
CA ALA A 103 -1.19 9.52 -16.70
C ALA A 103 -2.50 8.77 -16.43
N LEU A 104 -3.34 9.28 -15.50
CA LEU A 104 -4.65 8.69 -15.20
C LEU A 104 -5.62 8.76 -16.38
N ALA A 105 -5.57 9.83 -17.19
CA ALA A 105 -6.36 9.92 -18.43
C ALA A 105 -5.99 8.83 -19.46
N GLN A 106 -4.81 8.20 -19.31
CA GLN A 106 -4.33 7.07 -20.09
C GLN A 106 -4.50 5.73 -19.34
N SER A 107 -5.27 5.71 -18.24
CA SER A 107 -5.53 4.54 -17.38
C SER A 107 -4.28 3.87 -16.79
N ARG A 108 -3.17 4.60 -16.69
CA ARG A 108 -1.89 4.13 -16.12
C ARG A 108 -1.49 4.98 -14.91
N ASP A 109 -0.51 4.48 -14.16
CA ASP A 109 0.15 5.25 -13.10
C ASP A 109 1.27 6.13 -13.69
N LEU A 110 1.80 7.04 -12.88
CA LEU A 110 3.04 7.74 -13.18
C LEU A 110 4.21 6.75 -13.22
N ARG A 111 5.11 6.92 -14.19
CA ARG A 111 6.36 6.15 -14.31
C ARG A 111 7.46 6.77 -13.45
N ALA A 112 8.47 5.99 -13.07
CA ALA A 112 9.64 6.48 -12.36
C ALA A 112 10.41 7.56 -13.14
N SER A 113 10.32 7.55 -14.47
CA SER A 113 10.89 8.60 -15.33
C SER A 113 10.07 9.90 -15.36
N GLU A 114 8.80 9.85 -14.96
CA GLU A 114 7.87 11.01 -14.99
C GLU A 114 7.76 11.71 -13.64
N ILE A 115 8.19 11.04 -12.57
CA ILE A 115 8.21 11.57 -11.20
C ILE A 115 9.45 11.08 -10.44
N GLY A 116 10.31 12.02 -10.06
CA GLY A 116 11.50 11.75 -9.26
C GLY A 116 11.17 11.31 -7.83
N ASP A 117 12.21 11.09 -7.03
CA ASP A 117 12.04 10.98 -5.58
C ASP A 117 11.49 12.30 -5.03
N LEU A 118 10.50 12.20 -4.15
CA LEU A 118 9.90 13.37 -3.53
C LEU A 118 10.48 13.56 -2.13
N TYR A 119 10.73 14.81 -1.79
CA TYR A 119 11.28 15.19 -0.49
C TYR A 119 10.44 16.32 0.09
N VAL A 120 10.05 16.17 1.36
CA VAL A 120 9.27 17.18 2.08
C VAL A 120 10.10 17.71 3.23
N CYS A 121 10.38 19.02 3.22
CA CYS A 121 11.02 19.67 4.36
C CYS A 121 10.13 19.55 5.59
N THR A 122 10.62 18.92 6.67
CA THR A 122 9.84 18.71 7.89
C THR A 122 9.60 20.00 8.68
N SER A 123 10.37 21.05 8.41
CA SER A 123 10.23 22.33 9.10
C SER A 123 9.14 23.24 8.53
N CYS A 124 8.98 23.27 7.20
CA CYS A 124 8.07 24.22 6.53
C CYS A 124 7.16 23.58 5.47
N GLY A 125 7.29 22.28 5.21
CA GLY A 125 6.50 21.57 4.20
C GLY A 125 6.78 22.01 2.76
N ASN A 126 8.00 22.45 2.45
CA ASN A 126 8.42 22.63 1.07
C ASN A 126 8.57 21.25 0.40
N LEU A 127 7.92 21.09 -0.75
CA LEU A 127 8.04 19.88 -1.57
C LEU A 127 9.17 20.09 -2.59
N GLN A 128 9.99 19.07 -2.78
CA GLN A 128 11.03 19.02 -3.79
C GLN A 128 10.96 17.69 -4.55
N GLU A 129 11.33 17.70 -5.83
CA GLU A 129 11.43 16.53 -6.70
C GLU A 129 12.90 16.34 -7.12
N GLY A 130 13.37 15.10 -7.17
CA GLY A 130 14.69 14.75 -7.69
C GLY A 130 15.76 14.60 -6.61
N LYS A 131 16.97 15.12 -6.82
CA LYS A 131 18.08 14.98 -5.87
C LYS A 131 18.10 16.13 -4.86
N LEU A 132 18.20 15.78 -3.58
CA LEU A 132 18.28 16.75 -2.49
C LEU A 132 19.74 17.19 -2.27
N ASN A 133 20.16 18.28 -2.92
CA ASN A 133 21.55 18.76 -2.90
C ASN A 133 21.75 20.11 -2.18
N CYS A 134 20.69 20.71 -1.65
CA CYS A 134 20.75 22.02 -1.02
C CYS A 134 19.82 22.13 0.18
N VAL A 135 20.07 23.14 1.02
CA VAL A 135 19.12 23.54 2.07
C VAL A 135 17.76 23.89 1.46
N CYS A 136 16.71 23.79 2.27
CA CYS A 136 15.36 24.14 1.86
C CYS A 136 15.32 25.61 1.40
N PRO A 137 14.89 25.91 0.16
CA PRO A 137 14.88 27.27 -0.38
C PRO A 137 13.85 28.19 0.31
N ILE A 138 12.94 27.62 1.09
CA ILE A 138 11.87 28.37 1.78
C ILE A 138 12.27 28.78 3.20
N CYS A 139 12.98 27.91 3.94
CA CYS A 139 13.25 28.13 5.36
C CYS A 139 14.71 27.89 5.79
N GLY A 140 15.59 27.52 4.86
CA GLY A 140 17.00 27.27 5.15
C GLY A 140 17.31 25.96 5.88
N THR A 141 16.29 25.11 6.12
CA THR A 141 16.47 23.81 6.78
C THR A 141 17.41 22.89 5.99
N VAL A 142 18.31 22.20 6.69
CA VAL A 142 19.30 21.30 6.10
C VAL A 142 18.67 20.11 5.34
N PRO A 143 19.35 19.53 4.33
CA PRO A 143 18.86 18.38 3.57
C PRO A 143 18.37 17.20 4.43
N GLU A 144 19.09 16.89 5.51
CA GLU A 144 18.85 15.76 6.41
C GLU A 144 17.48 15.84 7.10
N ALA A 145 16.92 17.05 7.21
CA ALA A 145 15.60 17.29 7.76
C ALA A 145 14.49 17.30 6.69
N HIS A 146 14.69 16.58 5.57
CA HIS A 146 13.63 16.29 4.60
C HIS A 146 13.20 14.82 4.72
N LYS A 147 11.89 14.62 4.77
CA LYS A 147 11.31 13.29 4.70
C LYS A 147 11.28 12.81 3.24
N PRO A 148 11.90 11.67 2.91
CA PRO A 148 11.81 11.08 1.58
C PRO A 148 10.46 10.39 1.36
N PHE A 149 10.05 10.33 0.09
CA PHE A 149 8.89 9.58 -0.40
C PHE A 149 9.29 8.90 -1.72
N ARG A 150 9.77 7.65 -1.60
CA ARG A 150 10.33 6.89 -2.72
C ARG A 150 9.35 5.81 -3.17
N ALA A 151 9.37 5.47 -4.46
CA ALA A 151 8.52 4.40 -4.98
C ALA A 151 8.85 3.04 -4.32
N ILE A 152 10.12 2.80 -4.01
CA ILE A 152 10.62 1.58 -3.35
C ILE A 152 10.10 1.41 -1.91
N GLU A 153 9.72 2.47 -1.21
CA GLU A 153 9.19 2.37 0.17
C GLU A 153 7.85 1.65 0.22
N ALA A 154 7.11 1.61 -0.89
CA ALA A 154 5.89 0.84 -1.02
C ALA A 154 6.14 -0.67 -1.23
N MET A 155 7.37 -1.09 -1.52
CA MET A 155 7.66 -2.48 -1.88
C MET A 155 7.83 -3.38 -0.65
N GLY A 156 8.29 -2.86 0.49
CA GLY A 156 8.49 -3.57 1.75
C GLY A 156 9.94 -3.48 2.27
N VAL A 157 10.19 -3.99 3.48
CA VAL A 157 11.46 -3.82 4.21
C VAL A 157 12.06 -5.11 4.77
N LEU A 158 11.50 -6.27 4.42
CA LEU A 158 11.98 -7.58 4.86
C LEU A 158 13.37 -7.86 4.29
N GLY A 159 14.25 -8.42 5.11
CA GLY A 159 15.55 -8.93 4.66
C GLY A 159 15.45 -10.31 4.00
N PRO A 160 16.52 -10.77 3.33
CA PRO A 160 16.58 -12.06 2.61
C PRO A 160 16.04 -13.27 3.37
N HIS A 161 16.38 -13.39 4.65
CA HIS A 161 15.95 -14.51 5.48
C HIS A 161 14.44 -14.50 5.71
N ALA A 162 13.87 -13.35 6.08
CA ALA A 162 12.42 -13.20 6.28
C ALA A 162 11.64 -13.40 4.98
N ILE A 163 12.23 -12.97 3.84
CA ILE A 163 11.65 -13.22 2.52
C ILE A 163 11.58 -14.74 2.29
N THR A 164 12.72 -15.42 2.34
CA THR A 164 12.80 -16.87 2.07
C THR A 164 11.89 -17.66 3.01
N HIS A 165 11.91 -17.35 4.30
CA HIS A 165 11.05 -17.98 5.29
C HIS A 165 9.57 -17.84 4.97
N PHE A 166 9.11 -16.66 4.52
CA PHE A 166 7.71 -16.50 4.12
C PHE A 166 7.38 -17.40 2.92
N LEU A 167 8.21 -17.40 1.87
CA LEU A 167 7.99 -18.19 0.66
C LEU A 167 8.01 -19.71 0.95
N GLU A 168 8.74 -20.16 1.96
CA GLU A 168 8.79 -21.57 2.38
C GLU A 168 7.49 -22.06 3.04
N HIS A 169 6.75 -21.17 3.70
CA HIS A 169 5.64 -21.57 4.58
C HIS A 169 4.27 -21.06 4.11
N SER A 170 4.21 -20.14 3.15
CA SER A 170 2.94 -19.54 2.72
C SER A 170 1.98 -20.53 2.05
N GLU A 171 2.51 -21.59 1.42
CA GLU A 171 1.70 -22.67 0.84
C GLU A 171 0.83 -23.38 1.90
N ASP A 172 1.34 -23.57 3.12
CA ASP A 172 0.57 -24.23 4.19
C ASP A 172 -0.70 -23.46 4.53
N ALA A 173 -0.64 -22.13 4.45
CA ALA A 173 -1.81 -21.28 4.65
C ALA A 173 -2.84 -21.48 3.53
N LEU A 174 -2.40 -21.54 2.26
CA LEU A 174 -3.29 -21.80 1.12
C LEU A 174 -3.99 -23.15 1.24
N ARG A 175 -3.24 -24.21 1.58
CA ARG A 175 -3.80 -25.55 1.77
C ARG A 175 -4.82 -25.58 2.91
N LYS A 176 -4.54 -24.94 4.04
CA LYS A 176 -5.47 -24.81 5.16
C LYS A 176 -6.75 -24.04 4.77
N LEU A 177 -6.61 -22.98 3.97
CA LEU A 177 -7.73 -22.20 3.47
C LEU A 177 -8.60 -22.98 2.47
N ALA A 178 -8.04 -23.91 1.69
CA ALA A 178 -8.82 -24.77 0.78
C ALA A 178 -9.40 -26.02 1.48
N HIS A 179 -8.86 -26.41 2.63
CA HIS A 179 -9.21 -27.64 3.32
C HIS A 179 -10.70 -27.73 3.68
N HIS A 180 -11.33 -28.87 3.41
CA HIS A 180 -12.77 -29.13 3.61
C HIS A 180 -13.72 -28.18 2.88
N MET A 181 -13.30 -27.53 1.79
CA MET A 181 -14.22 -26.81 0.91
C MET A 181 -14.58 -27.67 -0.29
N ASP A 182 -15.87 -27.67 -0.65
CA ASP A 182 -16.35 -28.34 -1.85
C ASP A 182 -15.92 -27.60 -3.13
N GLU A 183 -15.67 -28.34 -4.20
CA GLU A 183 -15.25 -27.79 -5.50
C GLU A 183 -16.26 -26.78 -6.07
N GLY A 184 -17.57 -27.03 -5.88
CA GLY A 184 -18.63 -26.13 -6.33
C GLY A 184 -18.61 -24.79 -5.59
N LEU A 185 -18.34 -24.80 -4.27
CA LEU A 185 -18.18 -23.58 -3.49
C LEU A 185 -16.94 -22.80 -3.93
N LEU A 186 -15.84 -23.49 -4.15
CA LEU A 186 -14.58 -22.89 -4.56
C LEU A 186 -14.62 -22.29 -5.99
N GLU A 187 -15.48 -22.82 -6.86
CA GLU A 187 -15.75 -22.31 -8.21
C GLU A 187 -16.66 -21.08 -8.21
N GLN A 188 -17.48 -20.89 -7.17
CA GLN A 188 -18.41 -19.78 -7.08
C GLN A 188 -17.68 -18.43 -6.99
N ARG A 189 -18.18 -17.46 -7.76
CA ARG A 189 -17.87 -16.05 -7.57
C ARG A 189 -18.94 -15.43 -6.69
N ILE A 190 -18.55 -14.83 -5.57
CA ILE A 190 -19.49 -14.19 -4.62
C ILE A 190 -20.18 -13.01 -5.33
N GLN A 191 -19.40 -12.18 -6.02
CA GLN A 191 -19.90 -11.14 -6.92
C GLN A 191 -19.45 -11.45 -8.35
N ALA A 192 -20.28 -11.13 -9.35
CA ALA A 192 -20.05 -11.55 -10.73
C ALA A 192 -18.73 -11.01 -11.33
N ASP A 193 -18.30 -9.83 -10.87
CA ASP A 193 -17.09 -9.11 -11.26
C ASP A 193 -15.86 -9.44 -10.39
N GLU A 194 -16.03 -10.19 -9.31
CA GLU A 194 -14.94 -10.64 -8.43
C GLU A 194 -14.44 -12.03 -8.82
N PRO A 195 -13.15 -12.33 -8.57
CA PRO A 195 -12.61 -13.68 -8.79
C PRO A 195 -13.23 -14.68 -7.81
N SER A 196 -13.30 -15.94 -8.23
CA SER A 196 -13.53 -17.08 -7.35
C SER A 196 -12.27 -17.42 -6.56
N PHE A 197 -12.43 -18.20 -5.48
CA PHE A 197 -11.31 -18.69 -4.69
C PHE A 197 -10.27 -19.41 -5.57
N LYS A 198 -10.72 -20.23 -6.53
CA LYS A 198 -9.84 -20.99 -7.44
C LYS A 198 -9.07 -20.10 -8.40
N GLU A 199 -9.73 -19.06 -8.93
CA GLU A 199 -9.08 -18.07 -9.78
C GLU A 199 -7.98 -17.32 -9.00
N LEU A 200 -8.24 -16.97 -7.74
CA LEU A 200 -7.27 -16.27 -6.92
C LEU A 200 -6.08 -17.15 -6.51
N VAL A 201 -6.29 -18.43 -6.20
CA VAL A 201 -5.19 -19.39 -5.98
C VAL A 201 -4.38 -19.59 -7.27
N GLY A 202 -5.06 -19.71 -8.42
CA GLY A 202 -4.42 -19.81 -9.73
C GLY A 202 -3.55 -18.59 -10.06
N HIS A 203 -4.04 -17.39 -9.76
CA HIS A 203 -3.29 -16.14 -9.90
C HIS A 203 -1.99 -16.16 -9.08
N LEU A 204 -1.99 -16.73 -7.87
CA LEU A 204 -0.77 -16.88 -7.07
C LEU A 204 0.28 -17.80 -7.72
N VAL A 205 -0.16 -18.83 -8.46
CA VAL A 205 0.74 -19.69 -9.26
C VAL A 205 1.46 -18.87 -10.33
N ASP A 206 0.68 -18.09 -11.10
CA ASP A 206 1.22 -17.29 -12.18
C ASP A 206 2.16 -16.20 -11.66
N MET A 207 1.84 -15.63 -10.49
CA MET A 207 2.65 -14.60 -9.83
C MET A 207 3.99 -15.11 -9.29
N ASP A 208 4.03 -16.33 -8.76
CA ASP A 208 5.29 -16.95 -8.35
C ASP A 208 6.22 -17.19 -9.54
N ALA A 209 5.68 -17.55 -10.72
CA ALA A 209 6.44 -17.66 -11.95
C ALA A 209 7.02 -16.31 -12.41
N VAL A 210 6.23 -15.24 -12.39
CA VAL A 210 6.70 -13.88 -12.72
C VAL A 210 7.82 -13.43 -11.77
N PHE A 211 7.67 -13.67 -10.47
CA PHE A 211 8.72 -13.35 -9.51
C PHE A 211 10.00 -14.14 -9.82
N ARG A 212 9.91 -15.44 -10.10
CA ARG A 212 11.05 -16.28 -10.44
C ARG A 212 11.77 -15.81 -11.71
N GLU A 213 11.04 -15.45 -12.75
CA GLU A 213 11.61 -14.91 -13.99
C GLU A 213 12.38 -13.61 -13.74
N ARG A 214 11.80 -12.69 -12.96
CA ARG A 214 12.47 -11.42 -12.59
C ARG A 214 13.70 -11.65 -11.71
N ALA A 215 13.61 -12.58 -10.77
CA ALA A 215 14.75 -12.97 -9.94
C ALA A 215 15.88 -13.52 -10.80
N TRP A 216 15.56 -14.42 -11.75
CA TRP A 216 16.53 -14.96 -12.69
C TRP A 216 17.18 -13.87 -13.55
N LEU A 217 16.39 -12.93 -14.09
CA LEU A 217 16.92 -11.80 -14.87
C LEU A 217 17.91 -10.95 -14.05
N LEU A 218 17.56 -10.59 -12.80
CA LEU A 218 18.44 -9.82 -11.92
C LEU A 218 19.74 -10.57 -11.61
N LEU A 219 19.68 -11.88 -11.43
CA LEU A 219 20.84 -12.71 -11.08
C LEU A 219 21.77 -12.92 -12.28
N GLU A 220 21.22 -13.18 -13.47
CA GLU A 220 22.00 -13.56 -14.66
C GLU A 220 22.39 -12.39 -15.56
N THR A 221 21.65 -11.27 -15.49
CA THR A 221 21.92 -10.09 -16.34
C THR A 221 22.44 -8.94 -15.49
N ASN A 222 23.36 -8.15 -16.06
CA ASN A 222 23.85 -6.93 -15.40
C ASN A 222 22.89 -5.77 -15.66
N HIS A 223 22.24 -5.28 -14.60
CA HIS A 223 21.30 -4.14 -14.66
C HIS A 223 20.22 -4.27 -15.75
N PRO A 224 19.39 -5.34 -15.73
CA PRO A 224 18.36 -5.53 -16.74
C PRO A 224 17.20 -4.54 -16.55
N ASP A 225 16.56 -4.17 -17.65
CA ASP A 225 15.19 -3.66 -17.63
C ASP A 225 14.25 -4.80 -17.28
N LEU A 226 13.61 -4.70 -16.12
CA LEU A 226 12.60 -5.65 -15.69
C LEU A 226 11.32 -5.38 -16.45
N PRO A 227 10.69 -6.42 -17.03
CA PRO A 227 9.45 -6.26 -17.75
C PRO A 227 8.45 -5.53 -16.86
N PRO A 228 7.81 -4.46 -17.36
CA PRO A 228 6.82 -3.70 -16.61
C PRO A 228 5.61 -4.55 -16.23
N ALA A 229 5.55 -5.78 -16.78
CA ALA A 229 4.55 -6.82 -16.63
C ALA A 229 3.47 -6.35 -15.69
N HIS A 230 2.35 -5.92 -16.29
CA HIS A 230 1.09 -6.12 -15.63
C HIS A 230 1.14 -7.57 -15.16
N PRO A 231 1.29 -7.84 -13.86
CA PRO A 231 1.18 -9.21 -13.38
C PRO A 231 -0.07 -9.80 -14.01
N PRO A 232 -0.08 -11.09 -14.41
CA PRO A 232 -1.23 -11.71 -15.08
C PRO A 232 -2.48 -11.17 -14.41
N LYS A 233 -3.28 -10.44 -15.19
CA LYS A 233 -4.44 -9.78 -14.63
C LYS A 233 -5.33 -10.89 -14.09
N LEU A 234 -6.06 -10.58 -13.02
CA LEU A 234 -6.95 -11.57 -12.39
C LEU A 234 -7.96 -12.16 -13.38
N ASP A 235 -8.30 -11.43 -14.44
CA ASP A 235 -9.13 -11.92 -15.55
C ASP A 235 -8.52 -13.13 -16.30
N ALA A 236 -7.19 -13.19 -16.44
CA ALA A 236 -6.49 -14.30 -17.07
C ALA A 236 -6.56 -15.58 -16.23
N ALA A 237 -6.80 -15.45 -14.92
CA ALA A 237 -6.91 -16.58 -14.01
C ALA A 237 -8.24 -17.35 -14.16
N VAL A 238 -9.17 -16.90 -15.01
CA VAL A 238 -10.45 -17.59 -15.27
C VAL A 238 -10.29 -19.07 -15.65
N VAL A 239 -9.16 -19.43 -16.26
CA VAL A 239 -8.82 -20.81 -16.64
C VAL A 239 -8.64 -21.75 -15.44
N TYR A 240 -8.44 -21.21 -14.24
CA TYR A 240 -8.31 -21.99 -13.01
C TYR A 240 -9.65 -22.31 -12.35
N ARG A 241 -10.71 -21.56 -12.69
CA ARG A 241 -12.04 -21.74 -12.07
C ARG A 241 -12.58 -23.16 -12.18
N THR A 242 -12.41 -23.78 -13.35
CA THR A 242 -12.93 -25.13 -13.64
C THR A 242 -11.93 -26.25 -13.32
N ARG A 243 -10.71 -25.92 -12.88
CA ARG A 243 -9.68 -26.93 -12.56
C ARG A 243 -9.81 -27.39 -11.12
N PRO A 244 -9.65 -28.68 -10.78
CA PRO A 244 -9.66 -29.11 -9.38
C PRO A 244 -8.67 -28.32 -8.52
N ILE A 245 -9.07 -27.94 -7.31
CA ILE A 245 -8.25 -27.07 -6.43
C ILE A 245 -6.91 -27.72 -6.09
N GLU A 246 -6.92 -29.03 -5.81
CA GLU A 246 -5.71 -29.80 -5.52
C GLU A 246 -4.69 -29.76 -6.66
N GLN A 247 -5.15 -29.82 -7.92
CA GLN A 247 -4.25 -29.69 -9.07
C GLN A 247 -3.63 -28.29 -9.15
N THR A 248 -4.36 -27.25 -8.74
CA THR A 248 -3.84 -25.88 -8.72
C THR A 248 -2.84 -25.69 -7.56
N LEU A 249 -3.11 -26.26 -6.39
CA LEU A 249 -2.19 -26.28 -5.25
C LEU A 249 -0.90 -27.06 -5.57
N ASP A 250 -0.99 -28.19 -6.27
CA ASP A 250 0.18 -28.94 -6.70
C ASP A 250 1.04 -28.18 -7.71
N ARG A 251 0.41 -27.40 -8.60
CA ARG A 251 1.12 -26.48 -9.49
C ARG A 251 1.79 -25.35 -8.73
N PHE A 252 1.11 -24.79 -7.72
CA PHE A 252 1.72 -23.78 -6.85
C PHE A 252 2.96 -24.34 -6.15
N HIS A 253 2.86 -25.52 -5.55
CA HIS A 253 3.96 -26.22 -4.90
C HIS A 253 5.14 -26.47 -5.86
N ALA A 254 4.85 -26.95 -7.07
CA ALA A 254 5.88 -27.19 -8.08
C ALA A 254 6.59 -25.89 -8.50
N SER A 255 5.83 -24.81 -8.71
CA SER A 255 6.39 -23.49 -9.01
C SER A 255 7.23 -22.97 -7.83
N ARG A 256 6.70 -23.04 -6.62
CA ARG A 256 7.36 -22.57 -5.40
C ARG A 256 8.68 -23.27 -5.15
N LYS A 257 8.75 -24.59 -5.38
CA LYS A 257 10.00 -25.35 -5.29
C LYS A 257 11.08 -24.83 -6.24
N GLN A 258 10.72 -24.45 -7.46
CA GLN A 258 11.66 -23.85 -8.41
C GLN A 258 12.14 -22.49 -7.92
N THR A 259 11.23 -21.66 -7.40
CA THR A 259 11.55 -20.35 -6.83
C THR A 259 12.51 -20.48 -5.64
N LEU A 260 12.22 -21.36 -4.67
CA LEU A 260 13.07 -21.59 -3.52
C LEU A 260 14.43 -22.17 -3.90
N SER A 261 14.48 -23.03 -4.93
CA SER A 261 15.76 -23.56 -5.44
C SER A 261 16.63 -22.48 -6.05
N LEU A 262 16.04 -21.50 -6.75
CA LEU A 262 16.76 -20.34 -7.29
C LEU A 262 17.32 -19.42 -6.18
N LEU A 263 16.57 -19.24 -5.09
CA LEU A 263 16.95 -18.35 -3.99
C LEU A 263 17.90 -18.99 -2.97
N ARG A 264 17.99 -20.32 -2.96
CA ARG A 264 18.78 -21.07 -1.99
C ARG A 264 20.26 -20.74 -2.12
N GLY A 265 20.88 -20.34 -1.01
CA GLY A 265 22.32 -20.08 -0.93
C GLY A 265 22.77 -18.77 -1.58
N LEU A 266 21.84 -17.90 -2.00
CA LEU A 266 22.19 -16.58 -2.51
C LEU A 266 22.94 -15.76 -1.45
N THR A 267 24.03 -15.13 -1.87
CA THR A 267 24.81 -14.22 -1.01
C THR A 267 24.10 -12.88 -0.85
N SER A 268 24.49 -12.09 0.15
CA SER A 268 23.98 -10.71 0.31
C SER A 268 24.20 -9.87 -0.96
N ALA A 269 25.34 -10.03 -1.65
CA ALA A 269 25.60 -9.33 -2.90
C ALA A 269 24.63 -9.73 -4.02
N ALA A 270 24.24 -11.01 -4.10
CA ALA A 270 23.25 -11.48 -5.06
C ALA A 270 21.86 -10.87 -4.81
N TRP A 271 21.46 -10.75 -3.55
CA TRP A 271 20.21 -10.09 -3.14
C TRP A 271 20.18 -8.59 -3.47
N HIS A 272 21.34 -7.94 -3.57
CA HIS A 272 21.46 -6.52 -3.93
C HIS A 272 21.76 -6.28 -5.42
N ARG A 273 21.68 -7.32 -6.27
CA ARG A 273 21.80 -7.13 -7.72
C ARG A 273 20.63 -6.29 -8.22
N LYS A 274 20.96 -5.25 -8.97
CA LYS A 274 20.04 -4.20 -9.39
C LYS A 274 19.54 -4.41 -10.81
N GLY A 275 18.37 -3.85 -11.08
CA GLY A 275 17.79 -3.64 -12.40
C GLY A 275 16.89 -2.41 -12.38
N PHE A 276 16.28 -2.11 -13.52
CA PHE A 276 15.37 -0.98 -13.67
C PHE A 276 13.93 -1.46 -13.88
N HIS A 277 12.97 -0.82 -13.21
CA HIS A 277 11.54 -1.08 -13.41
C HIS A 277 10.82 0.23 -13.75
N GLU A 278 9.99 0.21 -14.79
CA GLU A 278 9.31 1.40 -15.34
C GLU A 278 8.57 2.23 -14.27
N LEU A 279 7.93 1.58 -13.30
CA LEU A 279 7.18 2.25 -12.23
C LEU A 279 8.04 2.58 -10.99
N TYR A 280 9.04 1.76 -10.66
CA TYR A 280 9.72 1.85 -9.36
C TYR A 280 11.13 2.45 -9.46
N GLY A 281 11.67 2.58 -10.67
CA GLY A 281 13.03 3.04 -10.91
C GLY A 281 14.03 1.92 -10.66
N GLU A 282 15.18 2.26 -10.10
CA GLU A 282 16.20 1.29 -9.75
C GLU A 282 15.78 0.45 -8.54
N ILE A 283 15.73 -0.86 -8.73
CA ILE A 283 15.32 -1.84 -7.70
C ILE A 283 16.27 -3.03 -7.68
N ASP A 284 16.28 -3.77 -6.57
CA ASP A 284 17.06 -4.99 -6.42
C ASP A 284 16.18 -6.22 -6.12
N LEU A 285 16.81 -7.38 -5.94
CA LEU A 285 16.11 -8.62 -5.67
C LEU A 285 15.38 -8.61 -4.32
N ILE A 286 15.90 -7.89 -3.31
CA ILE A 286 15.19 -7.70 -2.02
C ILE A 286 13.88 -6.95 -2.24
N HIS A 287 13.90 -5.89 -3.05
CA HIS A 287 12.68 -5.17 -3.38
C HIS A 287 11.67 -6.08 -4.11
N GLN A 288 12.12 -6.90 -5.07
CA GLN A 288 11.24 -7.86 -5.76
C GLN A 288 10.68 -8.93 -4.82
N GLY A 289 11.49 -9.45 -3.88
CA GLY A 289 11.04 -10.40 -2.87
C GLY A 289 9.99 -9.80 -1.93
N ASN A 290 10.17 -8.56 -1.51
CA ASN A 290 9.17 -7.86 -0.71
C ASN A 290 7.87 -7.59 -1.50
N TRP A 291 7.97 -7.24 -2.77
CA TRP A 291 6.81 -7.03 -3.65
C TRP A 291 5.95 -8.29 -3.78
N VAL A 292 6.55 -9.45 -4.07
CA VAL A 292 5.78 -10.71 -4.21
C VAL A 292 5.15 -11.12 -2.88
N ILE A 293 5.83 -10.93 -1.75
CA ILE A 293 5.29 -11.24 -0.42
C ILE A 293 4.11 -10.37 -0.07
N ASN A 294 4.21 -9.06 -0.29
CA ASN A 294 3.10 -8.14 -0.01
C ASN A 294 1.89 -8.45 -0.88
N HIS A 295 2.13 -8.80 -2.16
CA HIS A 295 1.08 -9.23 -3.07
C HIS A 295 0.41 -10.54 -2.61
N GLU A 296 1.19 -11.57 -2.28
CA GLU A 296 0.69 -12.86 -1.81
C GLU A 296 -0.05 -12.76 -0.48
N ARG A 297 0.49 -11.98 0.48
CA ARG A 297 -0.16 -11.73 1.77
C ARG A 297 -1.52 -11.05 1.60
N ALA A 298 -1.64 -10.08 0.69
CA ALA A 298 -2.91 -9.42 0.42
C ALA A 298 -3.97 -10.43 -0.07
N HIS A 299 -3.58 -11.33 -0.98
CA HIS A 299 -4.50 -12.36 -1.48
C HIS A 299 -4.76 -13.49 -0.48
N LEU A 300 -3.85 -13.81 0.45
CA LEU A 300 -4.14 -14.73 1.55
C LEU A 300 -5.25 -14.20 2.46
N ILE A 301 -5.26 -12.88 2.73
CA ILE A 301 -6.33 -12.23 3.50
C ILE A 301 -7.65 -12.28 2.71
N GLU A 302 -7.60 -12.00 1.42
CA GLU A 302 -8.77 -12.07 0.52
C GLU A 302 -9.35 -13.50 0.46
N LEU A 303 -8.50 -14.52 0.30
CA LEU A 303 -8.92 -15.93 0.33
C LEU A 303 -9.55 -16.32 1.67
N ALA A 304 -9.03 -15.79 2.79
CA ALA A 304 -9.61 -16.02 4.10
C ALA A 304 -11.02 -15.41 4.23
N GLN A 305 -11.22 -14.20 3.70
CA GLN A 305 -12.54 -13.56 3.65
C GLN A 305 -13.49 -14.33 2.72
N MET A 306 -13.05 -14.70 1.51
CA MET A 306 -13.84 -15.49 0.57
C MET A 306 -14.29 -16.82 1.18
N ARG A 307 -13.38 -17.52 1.88
CA ARG A 307 -13.73 -18.76 2.58
C ARG A 307 -14.84 -18.52 3.60
N HIS A 308 -14.73 -17.46 4.41
CA HIS A 308 -15.74 -17.13 5.40
C HIS A 308 -17.11 -16.89 4.74
N ASP A 309 -17.14 -16.05 3.71
CA ASP A 309 -18.37 -15.66 3.02
C ASP A 309 -19.04 -16.86 2.30
N LEU A 310 -18.24 -17.72 1.67
CA LEU A 310 -18.74 -18.93 0.99
C LEU A 310 -19.34 -19.93 1.99
N LEU A 311 -18.72 -20.11 3.15
CA LEU A 311 -19.24 -21.01 4.19
C LEU A 311 -20.51 -20.44 4.85
N ALA A 312 -20.55 -19.13 5.09
CA ALA A 312 -21.72 -18.46 5.65
C ALA A 312 -22.93 -18.46 4.69
N ALA A 313 -22.69 -18.56 3.38
CA ALA A 313 -23.74 -18.64 2.37
C ALA A 313 -24.35 -20.04 2.21
N ILE A 314 -23.79 -21.07 2.84
CA ILE A 314 -24.38 -22.42 2.85
C ILE A 314 -25.68 -22.33 3.67
N PRO A 315 -26.85 -22.69 3.09
CA PRO A 315 -28.09 -22.72 3.84
C PRO A 315 -27.94 -23.69 5.03
N HIS A 316 -28.07 -23.18 6.25
CA HIS A 316 -28.25 -24.01 7.44
C HIS A 316 -29.71 -24.45 7.51
N ASP A 317 -29.95 -25.69 7.94
CA ASP A 317 -31.32 -26.11 8.27
C ASP A 317 -31.77 -25.25 9.46
N PRO A 318 -32.95 -24.60 9.44
CA PRO A 318 -33.48 -23.89 10.61
C PRO A 318 -33.55 -24.76 11.88
N ALA A 319 -33.48 -26.09 11.74
CA ALA A 319 -33.39 -27.04 12.84
C ALA A 319 -31.99 -27.13 13.50
N ASP A 320 -30.94 -26.64 12.84
CA ASP A 320 -29.55 -26.57 13.36
C ASP A 320 -29.24 -25.23 14.04
N GLU A 321 -30.11 -24.22 13.88
CA GLU A 321 -30.07 -23.00 14.68
C GLU A 321 -30.49 -23.34 16.10
N LEU A 322 -29.61 -23.10 17.08
CA LEU A 322 -29.95 -23.24 18.49
C LEU A 322 -31.21 -22.40 18.78
N ASP A 323 -32.23 -23.04 19.35
CA ASP A 323 -33.45 -22.35 19.78
C ASP A 323 -33.07 -21.17 20.67
N ALA A 324 -33.79 -20.05 20.55
CA ALA A 324 -33.53 -18.84 21.30
C ALA A 324 -33.48 -19.12 22.82
N SER A 325 -34.21 -20.14 23.29
CA SER A 325 -34.18 -20.59 24.68
C SER A 325 -32.82 -21.14 25.12
N VAL A 326 -32.07 -21.80 24.23
CA VAL A 326 -30.74 -22.35 24.52
C VAL A 326 -29.69 -21.24 24.55
N MET A 327 -29.86 -20.21 23.71
CA MET A 327 -29.02 -19.01 23.74
C MET A 327 -29.25 -18.20 25.02
N ASP A 328 -30.49 -18.07 25.48
CA ASP A 328 -30.83 -17.39 26.74
C ASP A 328 -30.27 -18.15 27.96
N GLU A 329 -30.36 -19.49 28.01
CA GLU A 329 -29.75 -20.31 29.08
C GLU A 329 -28.21 -20.23 29.13
N ILE A 330 -27.54 -19.98 27.99
CA ILE A 330 -26.08 -19.86 27.92
C ILE A 330 -25.61 -18.44 28.29
N VAL A 331 -26.42 -17.41 28.01
CA VAL A 331 -26.10 -16.00 28.28
C VAL A 331 -26.49 -15.62 29.72
N GLU A 332 -27.59 -16.16 30.23
CA GLU A 332 -28.03 -16.01 31.61
C GLU A 332 -27.59 -17.22 32.45
N GLY A 333 -26.28 -17.38 32.64
CA GLY A 333 -25.77 -18.43 33.52
C GLY A 333 -26.30 -18.29 34.95
N GLU A 334 -26.98 -19.34 35.45
CA GLU A 334 -26.86 -19.79 36.85
C GLU A 334 -25.64 -20.71 37.02
#